data_AF-A0A1G5LLY2-F1
#
_entry.id   AF-A0A1G5LLY2-F1
#
_cell.length_a   1.000
_cell.length_b   1.000
_cell.length_c   1.000
_cell.angle_alpha   90.00
_cell.angle_beta   90.00
_cell.angle_gamma   90.00
#
_symmetry.space_group_name_H-M   'P 1'
#
loop_
_entity.id
_entity.type
_entity.pdbx_description
1 polymer ?
#
loop_
_entity_poly.entity_id
_entity_poly.type
_entity_poly.pdbx_seq_one_letter_code
_entity_poly.pdbx_strand_id
1 'polypeptide(L)'
;MRVATGIIFAFWLVFMFFKFLTTQPVGYDGETTRILSGGLIFVQFIAWAFIFTLPFTTFSILVVAEVIALLLAITYQPGYSVFAVVNLIFLIMSFAAHKELQKKIAVSKKQAKTT
;
A
#
# COMPACT_ATOMS: atom_id res chain seq x y z
N MET A 1 -10.15 8.48 14.02
CA MET A 1 -10.11 7.34 13.07
C MET A 1 -8.80 7.24 12.29
N ARG A 2 -8.33 8.29 11.59
CA ARG A 2 -7.07 8.24 10.80
C ARG A 2 -5.86 7.65 11.52
N VAL A 3 -5.63 8.04 12.78
CA VAL A 3 -4.46 7.62 13.56
C VAL A 3 -4.52 6.13 13.92
N ALA A 4 -5.68 5.64 14.38
CA ALA A 4 -5.86 4.22 14.72
C ALA A 4 -5.70 3.31 13.49
N THR A 5 -6.29 3.69 12.36
CA THR A 5 -6.14 2.95 11.10
C THR A 5 -4.68 2.98 10.60
N GLY A 6 -4.00 4.12 10.68
CA GLY A 6 -2.58 4.23 10.31
C GLY A 6 -1.65 3.38 11.18
N ILE A 7 -1.93 3.30 12.50
CA ILE A 7 -1.18 2.46 13.44
C ILE A 7 -1.38 0.97 13.14
N ILE A 8 -2.62 0.53 12.91
CA ILE A 8 -2.91 -0.88 12.57
C ILE A 8 -2.17 -1.30 11.30
N PHE A 9 -2.14 -0.43 10.28
CA PHE A 9 -1.40 -0.71 9.05
C PHE A 9 0.12 -0.68 9.22
N ALA A 10 0.65 0.17 10.10
CA ALA A 10 2.06 0.14 10.47
C ALA A 10 2.42 -1.19 11.15
N PHE A 11 1.59 -1.66 12.09
CA PHE A 11 1.77 -2.98 12.72
C PHE A 11 1.71 -4.12 11.70
N TRP A 12 0.77 -4.08 10.75
CA TRP A 12 0.71 -5.05 9.66
C TRP A 12 2.00 -5.08 8.84
N LEU A 13 2.51 -3.92 8.44
CA LEU A 13 3.74 -3.81 7.65
C LEU A 13 4.95 -4.33 8.41
N VAL A 14 5.09 -3.97 9.69
CA VAL A 14 6.18 -4.47 10.55
C VAL A 14 6.07 -5.99 10.72
N PHE A 15 4.86 -6.51 10.92
CA PHE A 15 4.63 -7.95 11.06
C PHE A 15 4.97 -8.72 9.77
N MET A 16 4.51 -8.24 8.62
CA MET A 16 4.81 -8.86 7.33
C MET A 16 6.30 -8.78 6.98
N PHE A 17 6.95 -7.66 7.29
CA PHE A 17 8.38 -7.50 7.09
C PHE A 17 9.19 -8.45 7.99
N PHE A 18 8.80 -8.58 9.26
CA PHE A 18 9.41 -9.56 10.18
C PHE A 18 9.20 -11.00 9.70
N LYS A 19 7.99 -11.35 9.26
CA LYS A 19 7.69 -12.66 8.66
C LYS A 19 8.53 -12.92 7.41
N PHE A 20 8.70 -11.93 6.55
CA PHE A 20 9.53 -12.02 5.36
C PHE A 20 11.01 -12.29 5.67
N LEU A 21 11.55 -11.64 6.71
CA LEU A 21 12.94 -11.85 7.14
C LEU A 21 13.16 -13.23 7.77
N THR A 22 12.18 -13.73 8.53
CA THR A 22 12.29 -14.96 9.32
C THR A 22 11.90 -16.23 8.57
N THR A 23 11.15 -16.12 7.48
CA THR A 23 10.75 -17.27 6.67
C THR A 23 11.87 -17.63 5.69
N GLN A 24 12.49 -18.80 5.86
CA GLN A 24 13.46 -19.30 4.90
C GLN A 24 12.76 -19.85 3.65
N PRO A 25 13.23 -19.49 2.44
CA PRO A 25 12.74 -20.09 1.22
C PRO A 25 13.18 -21.55 1.17
N VAL A 26 12.25 -22.46 0.93
CA VAL A 26 12.54 -23.88 0.73
C VAL A 26 12.42 -24.19 -0.76
N GLY A 27 13.54 -24.55 -1.40
CA GLY A 27 13.60 -24.86 -2.83
C GLY A 27 13.51 -23.65 -3.76
N TYR A 28 13.58 -23.92 -5.08
CA TYR A 28 13.60 -22.91 -6.15
C TYR A 28 12.31 -22.07 -6.22
N ASP A 29 11.16 -22.70 -6.03
CA ASP A 29 9.87 -22.00 -5.97
C ASP A 29 9.77 -21.08 -4.73
N GLY A 30 10.46 -21.45 -3.64
CA GLY A 30 10.56 -20.63 -2.44
C GLY A 30 11.36 -19.35 -2.65
N GLU A 31 12.46 -19.41 -3.41
CA GLU A 31 13.27 -18.22 -3.74
C GLU A 31 12.50 -17.23 -4.61
N THR A 32 11.81 -17.73 -5.64
CA THR A 32 10.98 -16.90 -6.52
C THR A 32 9.86 -16.22 -5.74
N THR A 33 9.16 -16.99 -4.89
CA THR A 33 8.10 -16.47 -4.01
C THR A 33 8.64 -15.41 -3.05
N ARG A 34 9.85 -15.59 -2.53
CA ARG A 34 10.52 -14.60 -1.67
C ARG A 34 10.83 -13.31 -2.43
N ILE A 35 11.36 -13.37 -3.64
CA ILE A 35 11.66 -12.16 -4.42
C ILE A 35 10.37 -11.38 -4.72
N LEU A 36 9.31 -12.07 -5.18
CA LEU A 36 8.03 -11.46 -5.51
C LEU A 36 7.34 -10.85 -4.28
N SER A 37 7.27 -11.61 -3.18
CA SER A 37 6.69 -11.13 -1.91
C SER A 37 7.49 -9.97 -1.32
N GLY A 38 8.82 -10.03 -1.38
CA GLY A 38 9.69 -8.95 -0.92
C GLY A 38 9.49 -7.66 -1.70
N GLY A 39 9.38 -7.76 -3.03
CA GLY A 39 9.08 -6.62 -3.90
C GLY A 39 7.74 -5.97 -3.58
N LEU A 40 6.68 -6.77 -3.43
CA LEU A 40 5.35 -6.28 -3.06
C LEU A 40 5.33 -5.61 -1.68
N ILE A 41 5.91 -6.26 -0.66
CA ILE A 41 6.00 -5.69 0.69
C ILE A 41 6.76 -4.38 0.69
N PHE A 42 7.87 -4.30 -0.07
CA PHE A 42 8.67 -3.08 -0.17
C PHE A 42 7.88 -1.92 -0.80
N VAL A 43 7.16 -2.18 -1.90
CA VAL A 43 6.30 -1.18 -2.54
C VAL A 43 5.22 -0.69 -1.57
N GLN A 44 4.56 -1.59 -0.84
CA GLN A 44 3.53 -1.24 0.13
C GLN A 44 4.09 -0.46 1.33
N PHE A 45 5.30 -0.78 1.78
CA PHE A 45 6.00 -0.08 2.84
C PHE A 45 6.33 1.37 2.45
N ILE A 46 6.88 1.57 1.25
CA ILE A 46 7.13 2.92 0.72
C ILE A 46 5.81 3.66 0.55
N ALA A 47 4.81 3.03 -0.05
CA ALA A 47 3.50 3.65 -0.27
C ALA A 47 2.86 4.14 1.04
N TRP A 48 3.03 3.41 2.15
CA TRP A 48 2.55 3.85 3.46
C TRP A 48 3.13 5.21 3.89
N ALA A 49 4.45 5.40 3.71
CA ALA A 49 5.12 6.65 4.10
C ALA A 49 4.62 7.86 3.28
N PHE A 50 4.20 7.63 2.03
CA PHE A 50 3.78 8.68 1.10
C PHE A 50 2.26 8.81 0.93
N ILE A 51 1.45 8.06 1.69
CA ILE A 51 0.00 8.00 1.50
C ILE A 51 -0.71 9.34 1.79
N PHE A 52 -0.14 10.17 2.66
CA PHE A 52 -0.71 11.47 3.02
C PHE A 52 0.01 12.65 2.37
N THR A 53 1.27 12.49 1.95
CA THR A 53 2.08 13.55 1.36
C THR A 53 1.92 13.62 -0.16
N LEU A 54 1.91 12.47 -0.84
CA LEU A 54 1.76 12.34 -2.30
C LEU A 54 0.65 11.33 -2.65
N PRO A 55 -0.61 11.57 -2.22
CA PRO A 55 -1.67 10.56 -2.27
C PRO A 55 -2.04 10.10 -3.68
N PHE A 56 -1.86 10.93 -4.71
CA PHE A 56 -2.14 10.52 -6.10
C PHE A 56 -1.09 9.57 -6.64
N THR A 57 0.19 9.93 -6.50
CA THR A 57 1.31 9.08 -6.91
C THR A 57 1.29 7.74 -6.18
N THR A 58 1.06 7.79 -4.87
CA THR A 58 0.90 6.59 -4.03
C THR A 58 -0.27 5.73 -4.49
N PHE A 59 -1.43 6.34 -4.81
CA PHE A 59 -2.58 5.62 -5.35
C PHE A 59 -2.23 4.91 -6.66
N SER A 60 -1.61 5.60 -7.62
CA SER A 60 -1.22 4.99 -8.91
C SER A 60 -0.27 3.81 -8.76
N ILE A 61 0.73 3.91 -7.88
CA ILE A 61 1.66 2.81 -7.61
C ILE A 61 0.93 1.63 -6.96
N LEU A 62 0.05 1.90 -6.00
CA LEU A 62 -0.73 0.87 -5.31
C LEU A 62 -1.71 0.16 -6.25
N VAL A 63 -2.28 0.84 -7.27
CA VAL A 63 -3.08 0.17 -8.33
C VAL A 63 -2.25 -0.85 -9.09
N VAL A 64 -1.02 -0.49 -9.48
CA VAL A 64 -0.14 -1.43 -10.19
C VAL A 64 0.21 -2.61 -9.28
N ALA A 65 0.54 -2.35 -8.01
CA ALA A 65 0.81 -3.40 -7.03
C ALA A 65 -0.40 -4.32 -6.78
N GLU A 66 -1.62 -3.76 -6.80
CA GLU A 66 -2.87 -4.50 -6.66
C GLU A 66 -3.08 -5.48 -7.80
N VAL A 67 -2.92 -5.01 -9.05
CA VAL A 67 -3.06 -5.85 -10.25
C VAL A 67 -2.04 -6.99 -10.21
N ILE A 68 -0.79 -6.70 -9.84
CA ILE A 68 0.25 -7.73 -9.68
C ILE A 68 -0.11 -8.72 -8.58
N ALA A 69 -0.58 -8.25 -7.42
CA ALA A 69 -0.96 -9.12 -6.31
C ALA A 69 -2.13 -10.04 -6.66
N LEU A 70 -3.15 -9.53 -7.36
CA LEU A 70 -4.27 -10.34 -7.84
C LEU A 70 -3.83 -11.37 -8.88
N LEU A 71 -2.98 -10.99 -9.83
CA LEU A 71 -2.40 -11.93 -10.80
C LEU A 71 -1.66 -13.07 -10.06
N LEU A 72 -0.78 -12.73 -9.12
CA LEU A 72 -0.03 -13.72 -8.34
C LEU A 72 -0.93 -14.58 -7.44
N ALA A 73 -2.04 -14.05 -6.94
CA ALA A 73 -3.01 -14.81 -6.16
C ALA A 73 -3.72 -15.88 -7.00
N ILE A 74 -3.97 -15.59 -8.28
CA ILE A 74 -4.61 -16.53 -9.22
C ILE A 74 -3.60 -17.55 -9.76
N THR A 75 -2.39 -17.11 -10.12
CA THR A 75 -1.43 -17.94 -10.87
C THR A 75 -0.41 -18.67 -10.00
N TYR A 76 -0.12 -18.18 -8.79
CA TYR A 76 0.99 -18.70 -7.96
C TYR A 76 0.50 -19.31 -6.66
N GLN A 77 -0.02 -18.50 -5.74
CA GLN A 77 -0.39 -18.98 -4.42
C GLN A 77 -1.52 -18.15 -3.79
N PRO A 78 -2.51 -18.77 -3.14
CA PRO A 78 -3.59 -18.05 -2.48
C PRO A 78 -3.11 -17.05 -1.42
N GLY A 79 -1.91 -17.19 -0.87
CA GLY A 79 -1.35 -16.26 0.12
C GLY A 79 -1.28 -14.80 -0.36
N TYR A 80 -1.14 -14.56 -1.67
CA TYR A 80 -1.16 -13.21 -2.23
C TYR A 80 -2.54 -12.53 -2.16
N SER A 81 -3.62 -13.29 -1.93
CA SER A 81 -4.97 -12.72 -1.76
C SER A 81 -5.08 -11.84 -0.52
N VAL A 82 -4.43 -12.22 0.59
CA VAL A 82 -4.38 -11.40 1.81
C VAL A 82 -3.63 -10.09 1.54
N PHE A 83 -2.55 -10.17 0.76
CA PHE A 83 -1.80 -9.00 0.34
C PHE A 83 -2.66 -8.04 -0.49
N ALA A 84 -3.39 -8.56 -1.48
CA ALA A 84 -4.32 -7.77 -2.29
C ALA A 84 -5.41 -7.10 -1.42
N VAL A 85 -6.04 -7.84 -0.50
CA VAL A 85 -7.05 -7.27 0.41
C VAL A 85 -6.50 -6.10 1.22
N VAL A 86 -5.30 -6.24 1.80
CA VAL A 86 -4.71 -5.15 2.57
C VAL A 86 -4.31 -3.99 1.65
N ASN A 87 -3.74 -4.29 0.49
CA ASN A 87 -3.33 -3.30 -0.49
C ASN A 87 -4.52 -2.48 -1.03
N LEU A 88 -5.69 -3.11 -1.19
CA LEU A 88 -6.95 -2.44 -1.51
C LEU A 88 -7.35 -1.42 -0.45
N ILE A 89 -7.13 -1.71 0.85
CA ILE A 89 -7.44 -0.74 1.92
C ILE A 89 -6.51 0.47 1.85
N PHE A 90 -5.22 0.25 1.59
CA PHE A 90 -4.25 1.31 1.33
C PHE A 90 -4.68 2.19 0.14
N LEU A 91 -5.16 1.56 -0.92
CA LEU A 91 -5.70 2.21 -2.11
C LEU A 91 -6.86 3.15 -1.77
N ILE A 92 -7.85 2.66 -1.01
CA ILE A 92 -9.01 3.45 -0.56
C ILE A 92 -8.56 4.62 0.32
N MET A 93 -7.60 4.39 1.23
CA MET A 93 -7.05 5.44 2.08
C MET A 93 -6.34 6.53 1.29
N SER A 94 -5.51 6.14 0.31
CA SER A 94 -4.79 7.07 -0.56
C SER A 94 -5.76 7.93 -1.38
N PHE A 95 -6.84 7.32 -1.89
CA PHE A 95 -7.89 8.04 -2.61
C PHE A 95 -8.65 9.04 -1.71
N ALA A 96 -9.00 8.62 -0.50
CA ALA A 96 -9.64 9.49 0.48
C ALA A 96 -8.73 10.68 0.87
N ALA A 97 -7.43 10.42 1.06
CA ALA A 97 -6.43 11.46 1.31
C ALA A 97 -6.32 12.45 0.14
N HIS A 98 -6.32 11.95 -1.11
CA HIS A 98 -6.29 12.80 -2.30
C HIS A 98 -7.52 13.74 -2.37
N LYS A 99 -8.73 13.20 -2.17
CA LYS A 99 -9.97 13.99 -2.15
C LYS A 99 -9.94 15.08 -1.09
N GLU A 100 -9.41 14.79 0.10
CA GLU A 100 -9.31 15.80 1.15
C GLU A 100 -8.27 16.88 0.82
N LEU A 101 -7.13 16.49 0.24
CA LEU A 101 -6.09 17.43 -0.19
C LEU A 101 -6.63 18.42 -1.23
N GLN A 102 -7.36 17.91 -2.23
CA GLN A 102 -8.01 18.73 -3.26
C GLN A 102 -9.04 19.70 -2.66
N LYS A 103 -9.84 19.26 -1.68
CA LYS A 103 -10.78 20.15 -0.98
C LYS A 103 -10.05 21.29 -0.26
N LYS A 104 -8.95 21.00 0.45
CA LYS A 104 -8.15 22.03 1.15
C LYS A 104 -7.52 23.02 0.18
N ILE A 105 -6.97 22.55 -0.94
CA ILE A 105 -6.40 23.40 -1.99
C ILE A 105 -7.48 24.31 -2.59
N ALA A 106 -8.68 23.79 -2.86
CA ALA A 106 -9.79 24.59 -3.40
C ALA A 106 -10.25 25.69 -2.43
N VAL A 107 -10.31 25.42 -1.12
CA VAL A 107 -10.66 26.41 -0.09
C VAL A 107 -9.58 27.48 0.04
N SER A 108 -8.30 27.07 0.08
CA SER A 108 -7.17 28.01 0.14
C SER A 108 -7.11 28.93 -1.09
N LYS A 109 -7.35 28.41 -2.29
CA LYS A 109 -7.44 29.22 -3.52
C LYS A 109 -8.59 30.22 -3.52
N LYS A 110 -9.73 29.89 -2.88
CA LYS A 110 -10.83 30.84 -2.70
C LYS A 110 -10.47 31.96 -1.74
N GLN A 111 -9.82 31.66 -0.62
CA GLN A 111 -9.39 32.67 0.35
C GLN A 111 -8.36 33.64 -0.23
N ALA A 112 -7.40 33.16 -1.02
CA ALA A 112 -6.39 34.00 -1.67
C ALA A 112 -6.94 34.94 -2.77
N LYS A 113 -8.18 34.74 -3.24
CA LYS A 113 -8.86 35.63 -4.20
C LYS A 113 -9.73 36.70 -3.53
N THR A 114 -10.02 36.56 -2.23
CA THR A 114 -10.86 37.47 -1.44
C THR A 114 -10.08 38.48 -0.61
N THR A 115 -8.75 38.32 -0.51
CA THR A 115 -7.78 39.32 -0.03
C THR A 115 -7.16 40.05 -1.21
#